data_AF-C0QI84-F1
#
_entry.id   AF-C0QI84-F1
#
_cell.length_a   1.000
_cell.length_b   1.000
_cell.length_c   1.000
_cell.angle_alpha   90.00
_cell.angle_beta   90.00
_cell.angle_gamma   90.00
#
_symmetry.space_group_name_H-M   'P 1'
#
loop_
_entity.id
_entity.type
_entity.pdbx_description
1 polymer ?
#
loop_
_entity_poly.entity_id
_entity_poly.type
_entity_poly.pdbx_seq_one_letter_code
_entity_poly.pdbx_strand_id
1 'polypeptide(L)'
;MPEQRVYIQGKFRRLTALGNSPRKNKLPGENGIFSRTTFFIFFAMELLHNHLTDSPIIYRLVRTKCSSPKDKTYYRRFATTKIRRKIVKKSVLKSLLVVSMFFLFTACAAKGPVTPLPVFQPQPFDSQAYAPSVDNFIVIFDASSSMEEFSNGQEKFTVAKAFVDRMNQVLPEMGQNAGLISFGHDPSISRKPTLNTDGMKPYTTAGFAAEFDRVAAPGGTSALPLALNTAAMDLDGVLTKTAVIVVSDGKNISPKSIDAATQLKDKFGSSLCIYTVLVGNDAGGAALLDNISNVSTCGFSSNADDLMTAPAMAAFVEKVFLDKKMVKPVVAAPMDSDGDGVIDALDKCPDTPHGVSVDASGCPFDSDKDGVYDYKDQCPGTPLGANVNDLGCWILAELLFDYNKADIKPTSFDELDNVAMILKKNPALKIDLQGHTDNIGSKNFNMKLSLKRSAAVKTYLVSKGVPSERLKTEGFGFSRPVDTNKTKEGRAKNRRVELLPIQ
;
A
#
# COMPACT_ATOMS: atom_id res chain seq x y z
N MET A 1 54.98 -24.55 12.13
CA MET A 1 55.57 -25.10 10.90
C MET A 1 55.47 -24.03 9.82
N PRO A 2 56.60 -23.54 9.27
CA PRO A 2 56.67 -22.50 8.24
C PRO A 2 56.58 -23.14 6.84
N GLU A 3 56.19 -22.44 5.78
CA GLU A 3 57.04 -21.81 4.73
C GLU A 3 56.09 -21.60 3.51
N GLN A 4 56.10 -20.56 2.66
CA GLN A 4 57.13 -19.87 1.85
C GLN A 4 56.50 -18.50 1.41
N ARG A 5 57.14 -17.31 1.44
CA ARG A 5 58.27 -16.76 0.64
C ARG A 5 57.98 -16.80 -0.89
N VAL A 6 58.06 -15.74 -1.72
CA VAL A 6 59.06 -14.65 -1.84
C VAL A 6 58.67 -13.59 -2.92
N TYR A 7 58.91 -12.30 -2.60
CA TYR A 7 59.54 -11.17 -3.34
C TYR A 7 59.09 -10.67 -4.74
N ILE A 8 59.33 -9.43 -5.22
CA ILE A 8 59.68 -8.04 -4.75
C ILE A 8 59.66 -7.14 -6.03
N GLN A 9 59.46 -5.82 -5.86
CA GLN A 9 60.04 -4.65 -6.58
C GLN A 9 58.92 -3.72 -7.09
N GLY A 10 58.76 -2.45 -6.71
CA GLY A 10 59.62 -1.48 -6.04
C GLY A 10 60.00 -0.35 -7.00
N LYS A 11 59.45 0.87 -6.85
CA LYS A 11 60.20 2.15 -6.82
C LYS A 11 59.33 3.42 -6.78
N PHE A 12 59.50 4.08 -5.66
CA PHE A 12 59.54 5.51 -5.31
C PHE A 12 59.91 6.58 -6.36
N ARG A 13 59.49 7.82 -6.00
CA ARG A 13 59.94 9.20 -6.33
C ARG A 13 59.24 9.89 -7.50
N ARG A 14 59.03 11.22 -7.53
CA ARG A 14 58.95 12.35 -6.56
C ARG A 14 58.76 13.61 -7.45
N LEU A 15 57.98 14.59 -6.99
CA LEU A 15 58.20 16.05 -7.12
C LEU A 15 57.96 16.82 -8.43
N THR A 16 57.34 18.00 -8.20
CA THR A 16 57.54 19.34 -8.80
C THR A 16 56.96 19.58 -10.21
N ALA A 17 56.40 20.75 -10.57
CA ALA A 17 56.14 22.03 -9.90
C ALA A 17 55.31 22.94 -10.85
N LEU A 18 54.70 23.99 -10.29
CA LEU A 18 54.61 25.40 -10.77
C LEU A 18 54.25 25.71 -12.25
N GLY A 19 53.30 26.65 -12.43
CA GLY A 19 53.34 27.52 -13.62
C GLY A 19 52.05 28.24 -14.03
N ASN A 20 51.78 29.39 -13.42
CA ASN A 20 51.28 30.67 -13.97
C ASN A 20 50.35 30.77 -15.23
N SER A 21 49.28 31.55 -15.03
CA SER A 21 48.50 32.49 -15.90
C SER A 21 49.28 33.18 -17.06
N PRO A 22 48.72 34.00 -18.02
CA PRO A 22 47.39 34.66 -18.13
C PRO A 22 46.83 34.92 -19.58
N ARG A 23 45.76 35.76 -19.69
CA ARG A 23 45.30 36.60 -20.85
C ARG A 23 44.45 35.92 -21.95
N LYS A 24 43.50 36.54 -22.65
CA LYS A 24 42.91 37.90 -22.75
C LYS A 24 41.64 37.84 -23.64
N ASN A 25 40.67 38.72 -23.34
CA ASN A 25 39.77 39.48 -24.22
C ASN A 25 39.10 38.83 -25.46
N LYS A 26 37.75 38.88 -25.50
CA LYS A 26 36.98 39.69 -26.48
C LYS A 26 35.46 39.63 -26.23
N LEU A 27 34.85 40.79 -25.98
CA LEU A 27 33.48 41.13 -26.43
C LEU A 27 33.53 41.37 -27.95
N PRO A 28 32.47 41.07 -28.73
CA PRO A 28 31.37 42.03 -28.89
C PRO A 28 29.98 41.38 -29.11
N GLY A 29 28.93 42.19 -29.04
CA GLY A 29 27.64 41.85 -29.66
C GLY A 29 26.43 42.32 -28.87
N GLU A 30 26.06 43.59 -29.06
CA GLU A 30 24.75 44.14 -28.74
C GLU A 30 23.61 43.26 -29.31
N ASN A 31 22.54 43.08 -28.53
CA ASN A 31 21.13 43.03 -28.97
C ASN A 31 20.25 42.73 -27.75
N GLY A 32 19.88 43.78 -27.01
CA GLY A 32 18.94 43.70 -25.89
C GLY A 32 17.86 44.77 -26.05
N ILE A 33 16.72 44.35 -26.61
CA ILE A 33 15.50 45.15 -26.79
C ILE A 33 14.96 45.52 -25.41
N PHE A 34 15.20 46.77 -24.99
CA PHE A 34 14.58 47.36 -23.80
C PHE A 34 13.21 47.93 -24.17
N SER A 35 12.16 47.33 -23.63
CA SER A 35 10.78 47.82 -23.70
C SER A 35 10.65 49.16 -22.94
N ARG A 36 9.89 50.08 -23.54
CA ARG A 36 9.77 51.52 -23.26
C ARG A 36 9.08 51.93 -21.94
N THR A 37 9.15 51.13 -20.88
CA THR A 37 8.39 51.42 -19.64
C THR A 37 9.25 51.89 -18.47
N THR A 38 10.58 51.83 -18.57
CA THR A 38 11.49 52.18 -17.45
C THR A 38 12.02 53.62 -17.51
N PHE A 39 11.61 54.43 -18.51
CA PHE A 39 12.07 55.82 -18.67
C PHE A 39 11.12 56.87 -18.06
N PHE A 40 9.98 56.45 -17.50
CA PHE A 40 8.97 57.38 -16.93
C PHE A 40 8.92 57.45 -15.40
N ILE A 41 9.67 56.61 -14.67
CA ILE A 41 9.70 56.64 -13.20
C ILE A 41 10.92 57.43 -12.67
N PHE A 42 11.98 57.60 -13.46
CA PHE A 42 13.15 58.39 -13.05
C PHE A 42 13.00 59.91 -13.25
N PHE A 43 11.99 60.39 -13.99
CA PHE A 43 11.75 61.84 -14.17
C PHE A 43 10.66 62.41 -13.24
N ALA A 44 9.94 61.54 -12.50
CA ALA A 44 8.87 61.96 -11.59
C ALA A 44 9.32 62.13 -10.12
N MET A 45 10.53 61.71 -9.76
CA MET A 45 11.12 61.91 -8.42
C MET A 45 12.10 63.08 -8.31
N GLU A 46 12.25 63.91 -9.35
CA GLU A 46 13.14 65.09 -9.33
C GLU A 46 12.38 66.44 -9.30
N LEU A 47 11.04 66.43 -9.31
CA LEU A 47 10.20 67.63 -9.18
C LEU A 47 9.49 67.78 -7.82
N LEU A 48 9.72 66.86 -6.88
CA LEU A 48 9.19 66.95 -5.51
C LEU A 48 10.27 67.12 -4.43
N HIS A 49 11.53 67.34 -4.84
CA HIS A 49 12.67 67.54 -3.93
C HIS A 49 13.25 68.96 -3.90
N ASN A 50 12.57 69.95 -4.48
CA ASN A 50 12.99 71.36 -4.42
C ASN A 50 11.81 72.29 -4.13
N HIS A 51 11.27 72.26 -2.91
CA HIS A 51 10.56 73.45 -2.35
C HIS A 51 10.27 73.43 -0.85
N LEU A 52 11.00 72.66 -0.02
CA LEU A 52 10.87 72.77 1.45
C LEU A 52 12.23 72.67 2.15
N THR A 53 13.08 73.67 1.94
CA THR A 53 14.19 73.99 2.84
C THR A 53 14.33 75.51 2.96
N ASP A 54 13.84 76.06 4.06
CA ASP A 54 14.42 77.22 4.75
C ASP A 54 14.01 77.19 6.24
N SER A 55 14.80 76.43 7.02
CA SER A 55 15.43 76.70 8.34
C SER A 55 14.83 77.71 9.35
N PRO A 56 15.19 77.68 10.67
CA PRO A 56 15.57 76.56 11.56
C PRO A 56 15.00 76.67 13.01
N ILE A 57 15.39 75.72 13.90
CA ILE A 57 15.57 75.79 15.38
C ILE A 57 14.78 74.71 16.20
N ILE A 58 15.46 73.56 16.34
CA ILE A 58 15.83 72.79 17.56
C ILE A 58 14.83 72.64 18.72
N TYR A 59 14.50 71.37 18.99
CA TYR A 59 14.06 70.81 20.27
C TYR A 59 15.25 70.51 21.21
N ARG A 60 15.13 70.78 22.53
CA ARG A 60 15.90 70.08 23.57
C ARG A 60 15.11 69.95 24.89
N LEU A 61 15.30 68.80 25.52
CA LEU A 61 14.58 68.22 26.66
C LEU A 61 14.96 68.78 28.07
N VAL A 62 14.10 68.44 29.04
CA VAL A 62 14.34 68.10 30.47
C VAL A 62 14.00 69.15 31.56
N ARG A 63 12.99 68.78 32.39
CA ARG A 63 12.69 69.14 33.82
C ARG A 63 12.39 70.63 34.12
N THR A 64 11.49 71.05 35.02
CA THR A 64 10.79 70.45 36.17
C THR A 64 9.69 71.40 36.66
N LYS A 65 8.66 70.83 37.29
CA LYS A 65 7.81 71.36 38.38
C LYS A 65 6.76 72.47 38.12
N CYS A 66 5.55 72.08 38.53
CA CYS A 66 4.58 72.79 39.36
C CYS A 66 3.49 73.66 38.70
N SER A 67 2.25 73.26 39.04
CA SER A 67 1.05 74.07 39.30
C SER A 67 0.06 74.35 38.15
N SER A 68 -0.98 73.51 38.16
CA SER A 68 -2.42 73.76 37.83
C SER A 68 -2.99 75.04 38.50
N PRO A 69 -4.24 75.55 38.24
CA PRO A 69 -5.22 75.37 37.13
C PRO A 69 -5.82 76.72 36.60
N LYS A 70 -6.87 76.61 35.75
CA LYS A 70 -7.97 77.57 35.45
C LYS A 70 -7.73 78.47 34.22
N ASP A 71 -8.70 78.80 33.37
CA ASP A 71 -10.14 78.60 33.35
C ASP A 71 -10.69 78.74 31.92
N LYS A 72 -11.90 78.24 31.72
CA LYS A 72 -12.74 78.42 30.52
C LYS A 72 -13.13 79.89 30.35
N THR A 73 -13.33 80.38 29.11
CA THR A 73 -14.61 80.89 28.59
C THR A 73 -14.47 81.85 27.37
N TYR A 74 -15.26 81.54 26.34
CA TYR A 74 -16.06 82.42 25.49
C TYR A 74 -15.46 83.73 24.92
N TYR A 75 -15.18 83.72 23.61
CA TYR A 75 -15.08 84.94 22.80
C TYR A 75 -16.45 85.39 22.29
N ARG A 76 -16.82 86.63 22.66
CA ARG A 76 -17.91 87.43 22.05
C ARG A 76 -17.35 88.28 20.90
N ARG A 77 -18.23 88.50 19.92
CA ARG A 77 -18.05 89.14 18.61
C ARG A 77 -17.71 90.65 18.62
N PHE A 78 -17.34 91.08 17.41
CA PHE A 78 -17.36 92.43 16.78
C PHE A 78 -16.10 93.28 17.05
N ALA A 79 -15.48 93.95 16.07
CA ALA A 79 -15.99 94.49 14.82
C ALA A 79 -14.88 94.69 13.76
N THR A 80 -15.29 94.50 12.49
CA THR A 80 -14.99 95.33 11.32
C THR A 80 -13.56 95.78 11.02
N THR A 81 -13.02 95.32 9.88
CA THR A 81 -12.58 96.26 8.82
C THR A 81 -12.65 95.62 7.44
N LYS A 82 -13.50 96.17 6.57
CA LYS A 82 -13.43 96.04 5.10
C LYS A 82 -12.08 96.59 4.65
N ILE A 83 -11.34 95.87 3.81
CA ILE A 83 -10.52 96.43 2.70
C ILE A 83 -10.06 95.25 1.81
N ARG A 84 -10.19 95.45 0.48
CA ARG A 84 -9.65 94.64 -0.64
C ARG A 84 -10.33 93.30 -0.99
N ARG A 85 -11.52 93.41 -1.58
CA ARG A 85 -11.92 92.60 -2.75
C ARG A 85 -11.39 93.27 -4.03
N LYS A 86 -10.31 92.75 -4.61
CA LYS A 86 -9.97 92.75 -6.04
C LYS A 86 -8.63 92.03 -6.17
N ILE A 87 -8.51 91.12 -7.13
CA ILE A 87 -7.35 90.23 -7.39
C ILE A 87 -7.41 88.85 -6.68
N VAL A 88 -8.56 88.18 -6.63
CA VAL A 88 -8.62 86.69 -6.58
C VAL A 88 -9.88 86.21 -7.33
N LYS A 89 -10.04 86.59 -8.59
CA LYS A 89 -11.10 86.06 -9.48
C LYS A 89 -10.57 85.97 -10.91
N LYS A 90 -9.48 85.23 -11.10
CA LYS A 90 -9.05 84.73 -12.41
C LYS A 90 -8.06 83.55 -12.37
N SER A 91 -7.60 83.12 -11.19
CA SER A 91 -6.68 81.99 -11.04
C SER A 91 -7.25 80.76 -10.30
N VAL A 92 -8.57 80.73 -10.04
CA VAL A 92 -9.24 79.57 -9.40
C VAL A 92 -10.07 78.76 -10.41
N LEU A 93 -10.39 79.34 -11.58
CA LEU A 93 -11.20 78.67 -12.59
C LEU A 93 -10.37 77.84 -13.59
N LYS A 94 -9.05 78.08 -13.69
CA LYS A 94 -8.14 77.25 -14.50
C LYS A 94 -7.55 76.07 -13.73
N SER A 95 -7.57 76.10 -12.39
CA SER A 95 -7.11 74.98 -11.56
C SER A 95 -8.22 73.98 -11.23
N LEU A 96 -9.49 74.34 -11.39
CA LEU A 96 -10.62 73.40 -11.22
C LEU A 96 -10.83 72.47 -12.42
N LEU A 97 -10.28 72.78 -13.59
CA LEU A 97 -10.41 71.96 -14.80
C LEU A 97 -9.28 70.92 -14.94
N VAL A 98 -8.17 71.10 -14.22
CA VAL A 98 -7.04 70.12 -14.21
C VAL A 98 -7.17 69.14 -13.05
N VAL A 99 -7.86 69.49 -11.95
CA VAL A 99 -8.18 68.55 -10.87
C VAL A 99 -9.38 67.66 -11.20
N SER A 100 -10.25 68.06 -12.14
CA SER A 100 -11.36 67.21 -12.63
C SER A 100 -10.92 66.11 -13.61
N MET A 101 -9.70 66.18 -14.16
CA MET A 101 -9.19 65.19 -15.12
C MET A 101 -8.25 64.15 -14.47
N PHE A 102 -7.88 64.35 -13.20
CA PHE A 102 -7.10 63.39 -12.40
C PHE A 102 -7.95 62.50 -11.48
N PHE A 103 -9.28 62.62 -11.52
CA PHE A 103 -10.23 61.76 -10.78
C PHE A 103 -11.00 60.76 -11.68
N LEU A 104 -10.51 60.50 -12.90
CA LEU A 104 -11.11 59.51 -13.83
C LEU A 104 -10.15 58.40 -14.27
N PHE A 105 -9.04 58.21 -13.54
CA PHE A 105 -8.17 57.02 -13.69
C PHE A 105 -7.89 56.33 -12.35
N THR A 106 -8.83 56.36 -11.40
CA THR A 106 -9.03 55.17 -10.57
C THR A 106 -9.74 54.17 -11.45
N ALA A 107 -8.98 53.53 -12.35
CA ALA A 107 -9.38 52.24 -12.84
C ALA A 107 -9.63 51.40 -11.58
N CYS A 108 -10.88 51.00 -11.34
CA CYS A 108 -11.10 49.75 -10.62
C CYS A 108 -10.12 48.78 -11.27
N ALA A 109 -9.12 48.31 -10.55
CA ALA A 109 -8.47 47.08 -10.92
C ALA A 109 -9.62 46.08 -11.00
N ALA A 110 -10.11 45.84 -12.22
CA ALA A 110 -11.19 44.91 -12.46
C ALA A 110 -10.64 43.61 -11.90
N LYS A 111 -11.20 43.17 -10.76
CA LYS A 111 -10.91 41.85 -10.22
C LYS A 111 -11.08 40.92 -11.41
N GLY A 112 -10.00 40.22 -11.79
CA GLY A 112 -10.04 39.29 -12.91
C GLY A 112 -11.23 38.34 -12.74
N PRO A 113 -11.72 37.71 -13.83
CA PRO A 113 -12.85 36.80 -13.72
C PRO A 113 -12.59 35.80 -12.59
N VAL A 114 -13.44 35.84 -11.56
CA VAL A 114 -13.35 34.92 -10.42
C VAL A 114 -13.73 33.54 -10.94
N THR A 115 -12.80 32.61 -10.90
CA THR A 115 -13.07 31.23 -11.32
C THR A 115 -13.87 30.55 -10.21
N PRO A 116 -15.09 30.04 -10.46
CA PRO A 116 -15.83 29.31 -9.44
C PRO A 116 -15.08 28.03 -9.05
N LEU A 117 -15.16 27.66 -7.78
CA LEU A 117 -14.64 26.37 -7.32
C LEU A 117 -15.40 25.22 -8.00
N PRO A 118 -14.72 24.09 -8.32
CA PRO A 118 -15.38 22.96 -8.93
C PRO A 118 -16.45 22.38 -8.00
N VAL A 119 -17.53 21.85 -8.59
CA VAL A 119 -18.56 21.11 -7.84
C VAL A 119 -17.91 19.96 -7.10
N PHE A 120 -18.25 19.81 -5.83
CA PHE A 120 -17.72 18.76 -4.97
C PHE A 120 -18.81 17.76 -4.62
N GLN A 121 -18.51 16.48 -4.79
CA GLN A 121 -19.36 15.37 -4.35
C GLN A 121 -18.50 14.50 -3.42
N PRO A 122 -18.79 14.45 -2.11
CA PRO A 122 -17.95 13.72 -1.18
C PRO A 122 -17.92 12.22 -1.51
N GLN A 123 -16.73 11.63 -1.45
CA GLN A 123 -16.56 10.19 -1.59
C GLN A 123 -16.56 9.56 -0.18
N PRO A 124 -17.61 8.81 0.20
CA PRO A 124 -17.71 8.24 1.54
C PRO A 124 -16.77 7.05 1.72
N PHE A 125 -16.39 6.79 2.97
CA PHE A 125 -15.62 5.61 3.37
C PHE A 125 -16.52 4.51 3.92
N ASP A 126 -16.17 3.25 3.65
CA ASP A 126 -16.79 2.10 4.29
C ASP A 126 -16.28 1.95 5.74
N SER A 127 -17.16 2.24 6.71
CA SER A 127 -16.88 2.08 8.14
C SER A 127 -16.44 0.66 8.55
N GLN A 128 -16.74 -0.37 7.74
CA GLN A 128 -16.29 -1.74 8.00
C GLN A 128 -14.86 -1.98 7.54
N ALA A 129 -14.40 -1.26 6.51
CA ALA A 129 -13.07 -1.40 5.93
C ALA A 129 -12.00 -0.52 6.62
N TYR A 130 -12.40 0.50 7.40
CA TYR A 130 -11.48 1.46 8.02
C TYR A 130 -11.67 1.60 9.54
N ALA A 131 -10.60 1.95 10.23
CA ALA A 131 -10.56 2.36 11.63
C ALA A 131 -9.94 3.78 11.74
N PRO A 132 -10.23 4.57 12.81
CA PRO A 132 -9.56 5.84 13.02
C PRO A 132 -8.05 5.63 13.23
N SER A 133 -7.22 6.33 12.46
CA SER A 133 -5.76 6.37 12.67
C SER A 133 -5.38 7.34 13.80
N VAL A 134 -6.25 8.31 14.11
CA VAL A 134 -6.10 9.32 15.15
C VAL A 134 -7.34 9.40 16.04
N ASP A 135 -7.11 9.67 17.32
CA ASP A 135 -8.14 9.87 18.33
C ASP A 135 -8.60 11.34 18.39
N ASN A 136 -7.72 12.26 18.00
CA ASN A 136 -7.98 13.69 18.04
C ASN A 136 -7.44 14.39 16.78
N PHE A 137 -8.05 15.50 16.41
CA PHE A 137 -7.45 16.41 15.46
C PHE A 137 -7.73 17.88 15.77
N ILE A 138 -6.80 18.75 15.38
CA ILE A 138 -6.97 20.20 15.45
C ILE A 138 -6.73 20.79 14.08
N VAL A 139 -7.68 21.59 13.58
CA VAL A 139 -7.46 22.44 12.42
C VAL A 139 -6.98 23.81 12.89
N ILE A 140 -5.78 24.18 12.48
CA ILE A 140 -5.24 25.53 12.65
C ILE A 140 -5.42 26.28 11.33
N PHE A 141 -6.30 27.28 11.33
CA PHE A 141 -6.75 27.95 10.11
C PHE A 141 -6.22 29.39 10.02
N ASP A 142 -5.53 29.70 8.93
CA ASP A 142 -5.08 31.06 8.61
C ASP A 142 -6.24 31.89 8.07
N ALA A 143 -6.62 32.90 8.84
CA ALA A 143 -7.55 33.94 8.45
C ALA A 143 -6.86 35.31 8.50
N SER A 144 -5.55 35.38 8.23
CA SER A 144 -4.80 36.65 8.21
C SER A 144 -5.04 37.46 6.93
N SER A 145 -4.65 38.74 6.92
CA SER A 145 -4.86 39.61 5.76
C SER A 145 -4.16 39.15 4.47
N SER A 146 -3.13 38.29 4.51
CA SER A 146 -2.53 37.73 3.28
C SER A 146 -3.48 36.78 2.55
N MET A 147 -4.49 36.24 3.23
CA MET A 147 -5.49 35.35 2.66
C MET A 147 -6.55 36.08 1.81
N GLU A 148 -6.59 37.42 1.84
CA GLU A 148 -7.40 38.25 0.92
C GLU A 148 -6.81 38.29 -0.50
N GLU A 149 -5.55 37.85 -0.66
CA GLU A 149 -4.90 37.81 -1.97
C GLU A 149 -5.49 36.72 -2.87
N PHE A 150 -5.35 36.93 -4.18
CA PHE A 150 -5.78 35.96 -5.19
C PHE A 150 -4.60 35.10 -5.64
N SER A 151 -4.87 33.82 -5.85
CA SER A 151 -3.96 32.88 -6.53
C SER A 151 -4.78 32.03 -7.50
N ASN A 152 -4.24 31.77 -8.69
CA ASN A 152 -4.93 30.96 -9.73
C ASN A 152 -6.37 31.41 -10.07
N GLY A 153 -6.65 32.72 -9.96
CA GLY A 153 -7.99 33.28 -10.24
C GLY A 153 -9.02 33.09 -9.12
N GLN A 154 -8.60 32.60 -7.96
CA GLN A 154 -9.43 32.41 -6.78
C GLN A 154 -8.84 33.16 -5.58
N GLU A 155 -9.71 33.62 -4.68
CA GLU A 155 -9.27 34.20 -3.40
C GLU A 155 -8.76 33.07 -2.48
N LYS A 156 -7.57 33.27 -1.89
CA LYS A 156 -6.94 32.24 -1.03
C LYS A 156 -7.83 31.84 0.14
N PHE A 157 -8.46 32.79 0.82
CA PHE A 157 -9.38 32.50 1.93
C PHE A 157 -10.55 31.59 1.50
N THR A 158 -11.11 31.85 0.32
CA THR A 158 -12.18 31.03 -0.26
C THR A 158 -11.70 29.59 -0.55
N VAL A 159 -10.49 29.43 -1.10
CA VAL A 159 -9.87 28.12 -1.34
C VAL A 159 -9.61 27.38 -0.01
N ALA A 160 -9.10 28.08 0.99
CA ALA A 160 -8.82 27.54 2.31
C ALA A 160 -10.10 27.05 3.02
N LYS A 161 -11.16 27.87 3.04
CA LYS A 161 -12.48 27.47 3.56
C LYS A 161 -12.98 26.22 2.86
N ALA A 162 -12.94 26.21 1.53
CA ALA A 162 -13.39 25.07 0.74
C ALA A 162 -12.61 23.78 1.02
N PHE A 163 -11.29 23.86 1.24
CA PHE A 163 -10.49 22.70 1.66
C PHE A 163 -11.02 22.10 2.96
N VAL A 164 -11.17 22.92 4.01
CA VAL A 164 -11.62 22.43 5.33
C VAL A 164 -13.06 21.92 5.28
N ASP A 165 -13.96 22.60 4.57
CA ASP A 165 -15.35 22.18 4.40
C ASP A 165 -15.46 20.83 3.68
N ARG A 166 -14.62 20.62 2.65
CA ARG A 166 -14.57 19.36 1.88
C ARG A 166 -13.95 18.22 2.67
N MET A 167 -12.88 18.50 3.43
CA MET A 167 -12.30 17.54 4.37
C MET A 167 -13.36 17.10 5.39
N ASN A 168 -14.09 18.05 5.98
CA ASN A 168 -15.16 17.77 6.94
C ASN A 168 -16.31 16.93 6.35
N GLN A 169 -16.66 17.12 5.07
CA GLN A 169 -17.68 16.31 4.38
C GLN A 169 -17.23 14.88 4.08
N VAL A 170 -15.93 14.64 3.98
CA VAL A 170 -15.35 13.33 3.62
C VAL A 170 -14.93 12.53 4.86
N LEU A 171 -14.53 13.21 5.94
CA LEU A 171 -14.09 12.60 7.19
C LEU A 171 -15.25 11.85 7.88
N PRO A 172 -15.17 10.52 8.04
CA PRO A 172 -16.21 9.77 8.73
C PRO A 172 -16.17 10.02 10.25
N GLU A 173 -17.37 10.14 10.84
CA GLU A 173 -17.56 10.19 12.30
C GLU A 173 -17.26 8.83 12.92
N MET A 174 -16.09 8.68 13.57
CA MET A 174 -15.64 7.42 14.18
C MET A 174 -15.25 7.59 15.65
N GLY A 175 -15.79 8.62 16.31
CA GLY A 175 -15.57 8.89 17.73
C GLY A 175 -14.32 9.71 18.05
N GLN A 176 -13.72 10.36 17.04
CA GLN A 176 -12.59 11.27 17.24
C GLN A 176 -13.05 12.54 17.99
N ASN A 177 -12.11 13.26 18.60
CA ASN A 177 -12.33 14.64 19.04
C ASN A 177 -11.75 15.63 18.02
N ALA A 178 -12.41 16.78 17.85
CA ALA A 178 -11.99 17.87 16.98
C ALA A 178 -11.78 19.15 17.77
N GLY A 179 -10.81 19.95 17.37
CA GLY A 179 -10.63 21.34 17.79
C GLY A 179 -10.39 22.25 16.59
N LEU A 180 -10.76 23.52 16.73
CA LEU A 180 -10.55 24.55 15.71
C LEU A 180 -9.88 25.77 16.35
N ILE A 181 -8.77 26.20 15.74
CA ILE A 181 -8.05 27.41 16.13
C ILE A 181 -7.82 28.23 14.86
N SER A 182 -8.38 29.42 14.76
CA SER A 182 -7.99 30.36 13.71
C SER A 182 -6.99 31.38 14.23
N PHE A 183 -6.11 31.87 13.37
CA PHE A 183 -5.26 33.02 13.64
C PHE A 183 -5.40 34.06 12.54
N GLY A 184 -5.33 35.33 12.94
CA GLY A 184 -5.93 36.38 12.11
C GLY A 184 -7.44 36.21 12.02
N HIS A 185 -8.10 37.27 11.57
CA HIS A 185 -9.50 37.39 11.17
C HIS A 185 -9.84 38.89 11.13
N ASP A 186 -10.94 39.24 10.49
CA ASP A 186 -11.47 40.61 10.54
C ASP A 186 -11.68 41.06 12.02
N PRO A 187 -11.29 42.29 12.42
CA PRO A 187 -11.46 42.80 13.78
C PRO A 187 -12.90 42.84 14.31
N SER A 188 -13.90 42.75 13.44
CA SER A 188 -15.32 42.62 13.80
C SER A 188 -15.69 41.24 14.31
N ILE A 189 -14.93 40.20 13.94
CA ILE A 189 -15.09 38.82 14.44
C ILE A 189 -14.45 38.70 15.82
N SER A 190 -13.18 39.09 15.93
CA SER A 190 -12.42 39.10 17.18
C SER A 190 -11.26 40.08 17.09
N ARG A 191 -10.86 40.66 18.22
CA ARG A 191 -9.65 41.48 18.33
C ARG A 191 -8.45 40.71 18.89
N LYS A 192 -8.65 39.46 19.31
CA LYS A 192 -7.55 38.60 19.74
C LYS A 192 -6.77 38.14 18.50
N PRO A 193 -5.45 37.94 18.59
CA PRO A 193 -4.67 37.40 17.46
C PRO A 193 -5.07 35.96 17.06
N THR A 194 -5.73 35.23 17.95
CA THR A 194 -6.29 33.90 17.72
C THR A 194 -7.73 33.80 18.19
N LEU A 195 -8.52 33.00 17.50
CA LEU A 195 -9.85 32.58 17.90
C LEU A 195 -9.81 31.06 18.15
N ASN A 196 -10.04 30.67 19.40
CA ASN A 196 -10.29 29.28 19.77
C ASN A 196 -11.79 29.19 20.05
N THR A 197 -12.48 28.42 19.21
CA THR A 197 -13.93 28.54 19.08
C THR A 197 -14.66 27.84 20.20
N ASP A 198 -14.18 26.70 20.72
CA ASP A 198 -14.67 26.08 21.96
C ASP A 198 -13.74 24.95 22.53
N GLY A 199 -12.47 24.87 22.13
CA GLY A 199 -11.53 23.80 22.54
C GLY A 199 -11.83 22.43 21.91
N MET A 200 -11.25 21.36 22.47
CA MET A 200 -11.47 19.98 21.98
C MET A 200 -12.86 19.44 22.35
N LYS A 201 -13.59 18.91 21.38
CA LYS A 201 -14.93 18.32 21.53
C LYS A 201 -15.10 17.03 20.73
N PRO A 202 -16.07 16.15 21.08
CA PRO A 202 -16.44 15.04 20.21
C PRO A 202 -16.79 15.53 18.80
N TYR A 203 -16.17 14.94 17.80
CA TYR A 203 -16.34 15.31 16.40
C TYR A 203 -17.71 14.86 15.88
N THR A 204 -18.41 15.80 15.26
CA THR A 204 -19.52 15.53 14.33
C THR A 204 -19.34 16.46 13.13
N THR A 205 -19.67 15.98 11.93
CA THR A 205 -19.55 16.77 10.70
C THR A 205 -20.35 18.08 10.81
N ALA A 206 -21.56 18.02 11.36
CA ALA A 206 -22.41 19.20 11.55
C ALA A 206 -21.89 20.15 12.64
N GLY A 207 -21.43 19.62 13.78
CA GLY A 207 -20.91 20.42 14.88
C GLY A 207 -19.64 21.19 14.49
N PHE A 208 -18.71 20.51 13.83
CA PHE A 208 -17.47 21.13 13.35
C PHE A 208 -17.75 22.20 12.29
N ALA A 209 -18.68 21.96 11.36
CA ALA A 209 -19.08 22.96 10.36
C ALA A 209 -19.64 24.25 11.01
N ALA A 210 -20.55 24.11 11.98
CA ALA A 210 -21.12 25.25 12.69
C ALA A 210 -20.09 26.05 13.48
N GLU A 211 -19.04 25.39 13.98
CA GLU A 211 -17.92 26.03 14.64
C GLU A 211 -17.04 26.79 13.63
N PHE A 212 -16.74 26.15 12.50
CA PHE A 212 -15.90 26.69 11.45
C PHE A 212 -16.52 27.88 10.70
N ASP A 213 -17.84 27.96 10.62
CA ASP A 213 -18.57 29.10 10.04
C ASP A 213 -18.39 30.41 10.83
N ARG A 214 -17.90 30.35 12.09
CA ARG A 214 -17.54 31.55 12.86
C ARG A 214 -16.32 32.27 12.29
N VAL A 215 -15.46 31.58 11.53
CA VAL A 215 -14.31 32.17 10.83
C VAL A 215 -14.79 32.73 9.48
N ALA A 216 -15.50 33.85 9.54
CA ALA A 216 -16.27 34.36 8.40
C ALA A 216 -15.47 35.25 7.43
N ALA A 217 -14.37 35.86 7.87
CA ALA A 217 -13.60 36.79 7.05
C ALA A 217 -12.12 36.85 7.46
N PRO A 218 -11.20 36.94 6.48
CA PRO A 218 -9.78 37.16 6.75
C PRO A 218 -9.50 38.58 7.25
N GLY A 219 -8.37 38.76 7.92
CA GLY A 219 -7.91 40.05 8.41
C GLY A 219 -6.81 39.91 9.48
N GLY A 220 -6.21 41.02 9.90
CA GLY A 220 -5.27 41.00 11.03
C GLY A 220 -3.94 40.27 10.72
N THR A 221 -3.25 39.83 11.78
CA THR A 221 -1.85 39.36 11.70
C THR A 221 -1.73 37.84 11.63
N SER A 222 -0.66 37.35 10.96
CA SER A 222 -0.39 35.92 10.76
C SER A 222 0.28 35.29 11.99
N ALA A 223 -0.49 35.15 13.07
CA ALA A 223 -0.03 34.74 14.40
C ALA A 223 0.06 33.22 14.64
N LEU A 224 0.59 32.45 13.67
CA LEU A 224 0.72 30.98 13.77
C LEU A 224 1.46 30.47 15.04
N PRO A 225 2.56 31.09 15.52
CA PRO A 225 3.21 30.63 16.75
C PRO A 225 2.26 30.62 17.96
N LEU A 226 1.35 31.59 18.02
CA LEU A 226 0.37 31.65 19.10
C LEU A 226 -0.71 30.58 18.93
N ALA A 227 -1.15 30.30 17.71
CA ALA A 227 -2.12 29.24 17.44
C ALA A 227 -1.56 27.85 17.80
N LEU A 228 -0.29 27.58 17.49
CA LEU A 228 0.39 26.34 17.90
C LEU A 228 0.51 26.22 19.43
N ASN A 229 0.79 27.33 20.12
CA ASN A 229 0.79 27.36 21.58
C ASN A 229 -0.61 27.13 22.17
N THR A 230 -1.66 27.68 21.54
CA THR A 230 -3.06 27.40 21.94
C THR A 230 -3.38 25.91 21.73
N ALA A 231 -2.96 25.30 20.62
CA ALA A 231 -3.12 23.86 20.40
C ALA A 231 -2.42 23.04 21.49
N ALA A 232 -1.24 23.47 21.96
CA ALA A 232 -0.54 22.82 23.06
C ALA A 232 -1.29 22.87 24.40
N MET A 233 -2.14 23.89 24.60
CA MET A 233 -3.00 24.03 25.77
C MET A 233 -4.24 23.15 25.65
N ASP A 234 -4.88 23.14 24.47
CA ASP A 234 -6.08 22.34 24.21
C ASP A 234 -5.80 20.83 24.26
N LEU A 235 -4.57 20.43 23.91
CA LEU A 235 -4.11 19.05 24.01
C LEU A 235 -3.51 18.70 25.37
N ASP A 236 -3.48 19.60 26.36
CA ASP A 236 -2.89 19.29 27.65
C ASP A 236 -3.58 18.09 28.32
N GLY A 237 -2.81 17.07 28.70
CA GLY A 237 -3.34 15.80 29.21
C GLY A 237 -3.84 14.81 28.16
N VAL A 238 -3.90 15.19 26.87
CA VAL A 238 -4.23 14.30 25.75
C VAL A 238 -2.95 13.58 25.28
N LEU A 239 -2.84 12.28 25.57
CA LEU A 239 -1.68 11.45 25.20
C LEU A 239 -1.95 10.52 24.01
N THR A 240 -3.16 10.54 23.48
CA THR A 240 -3.61 9.69 22.37
C THR A 240 -3.25 10.29 21.01
N LYS A 241 -3.39 9.51 19.93
CA LYS A 241 -2.90 9.91 18.61
C LYS A 241 -3.63 11.16 18.12
N THR A 242 -2.88 12.16 17.68
CA THR A 242 -3.39 13.49 17.37
C THR A 242 -2.82 14.01 16.05
N ALA A 243 -3.70 14.46 15.16
CA ALA A 243 -3.34 15.17 13.93
C ALA A 243 -3.53 16.69 14.10
N VAL A 244 -2.51 17.48 13.83
CA VAL A 244 -2.62 18.94 13.72
C VAL A 244 -2.52 19.32 12.25
N ILE A 245 -3.56 19.95 11.70
CA ILE A 245 -3.64 20.34 10.30
C ILE A 245 -3.56 21.87 10.21
N VAL A 246 -2.46 22.41 9.69
CA VAL A 246 -2.28 23.85 9.50
C VAL A 246 -2.62 24.22 8.06
N VAL A 247 -3.63 25.06 7.85
CA VAL A 247 -4.07 25.55 6.54
C VAL A 247 -3.69 27.01 6.40
N SER A 248 -2.75 27.36 5.52
CA SER A 248 -2.18 28.71 5.43
C SER A 248 -1.50 28.95 4.07
N ASP A 249 -1.37 30.23 3.67
CA ASP A 249 -0.50 30.60 2.56
C ASP A 249 0.98 30.75 2.96
N GLY A 250 1.28 30.60 4.26
CA GLY A 250 2.63 30.68 4.83
C GLY A 250 3.23 32.09 4.80
N LYS A 251 2.48 33.09 4.33
CA LYS A 251 3.00 34.43 4.07
C LYS A 251 2.93 35.29 5.33
N ASN A 252 3.94 36.13 5.53
CA ASN A 252 4.05 37.02 6.70
C ASN A 252 4.03 36.29 8.05
N ILE A 253 4.26 34.97 8.08
CA ILE A 253 4.35 34.18 9.30
C ILE A 253 5.78 34.21 9.83
N SER A 254 5.93 34.35 11.15
CA SER A 254 7.23 34.33 11.80
C SER A 254 7.92 32.96 11.70
N PRO A 255 9.24 32.89 11.40
CA PRO A 255 10.01 31.64 11.46
C PRO A 255 9.98 30.95 12.82
N LYS A 256 9.68 31.68 13.90
CA LYS A 256 9.45 31.13 15.25
C LYS A 256 8.31 30.10 15.32
N SER A 257 7.50 29.99 14.27
CA SER A 257 6.49 28.94 14.15
C SER A 257 7.11 27.55 14.13
N ILE A 258 8.35 27.40 13.63
CA ILE A 258 9.08 26.13 13.65
C ILE A 258 9.44 25.78 15.10
N ASP A 259 9.89 26.75 15.90
CA ASP A 259 10.18 26.54 17.33
C ASP A 259 8.91 26.16 18.10
N ALA A 260 7.78 26.82 17.83
CA ALA A 260 6.50 26.51 18.46
C ALA A 260 5.99 25.11 18.08
N ALA A 261 6.12 24.72 16.81
CA ALA A 261 5.81 23.37 16.34
C ALA A 261 6.72 22.32 16.99
N THR A 262 8.01 22.64 17.17
CA THR A 262 8.98 21.78 17.85
C THR A 262 8.60 21.58 19.31
N GLN A 263 8.26 22.64 20.03
CA GLN A 263 7.80 22.54 21.42
C GLN A 263 6.51 21.71 21.54
N LEU A 264 5.58 21.87 20.61
CA LEU A 264 4.37 21.05 20.55
C LEU A 264 4.73 19.57 20.35
N LYS A 265 5.61 19.27 19.40
CA LYS A 265 6.08 17.90 19.12
C LYS A 265 6.86 17.28 20.28
N ASP A 266 7.68 18.06 20.98
CA ASP A 266 8.45 17.61 22.14
C ASP A 266 7.52 17.27 23.31
N LYS A 267 6.44 18.04 23.50
CA LYS A 267 5.44 17.80 24.54
C LYS A 267 4.66 16.50 24.33
N PHE A 268 4.27 16.20 23.07
CA PHE A 268 3.37 15.08 22.74
C PHE A 268 4.06 13.86 22.12
N GLY A 269 5.37 13.95 21.87
CA GLY A 269 6.17 12.81 21.42
C GLY A 269 5.65 12.23 20.10
N SER A 270 5.67 10.91 19.96
CA SER A 270 5.23 10.20 18.75
C SER A 270 3.72 10.20 18.53
N SER A 271 2.93 10.63 19.52
CA SER A 271 1.47 10.69 19.41
C SER A 271 0.98 11.86 18.56
N LEU A 272 1.85 12.80 18.17
CA LEU A 272 1.47 14.01 17.42
C LEU A 272 2.10 14.05 16.02
N CYS A 273 1.26 14.23 15.02
CA CYS A 273 1.64 14.50 13.63
C CYS A 273 1.15 15.89 13.22
N ILE A 274 2.01 16.65 12.53
CA ILE A 274 1.71 17.98 12.02
C ILE A 274 1.67 17.91 10.50
N TYR A 275 0.51 18.19 9.93
CA TYR A 275 0.27 18.26 8.50
C TYR A 275 0.06 19.71 8.11
N THR A 276 0.61 20.12 6.97
CA THR A 276 0.46 21.49 6.47
C THR A 276 -0.20 21.48 5.10
N VAL A 277 -1.04 22.48 4.85
CA VAL A 277 -1.75 22.67 3.60
C VAL A 277 -1.48 24.09 3.13
N LEU A 278 -0.62 24.20 2.12
CA LEU A 278 -0.29 25.45 1.45
C LEU A 278 -1.48 25.92 0.61
N VAL A 279 -1.86 27.18 0.78
CA VAL A 279 -2.87 27.85 -0.03
C VAL A 279 -2.20 28.86 -0.96
N GLY A 280 -2.36 28.65 -2.27
CA GLY A 280 -1.67 29.42 -3.30
C GLY A 280 -0.25 28.91 -3.58
N ASN A 281 0.65 29.81 -3.96
CA ASN A 281 1.93 29.47 -4.59
C ASN A 281 3.13 30.28 -4.06
N ASP A 282 3.05 30.82 -2.85
CA ASP A 282 4.16 31.55 -2.24
C ASP A 282 5.30 30.57 -1.88
N ALA A 283 6.47 30.75 -2.50
CA ALA A 283 7.61 29.84 -2.30
C ALA A 283 8.21 29.90 -0.88
N GLY A 284 8.17 31.09 -0.24
CA GLY A 284 8.64 31.25 1.13
C GLY A 284 7.68 30.61 2.12
N GLY A 285 6.37 30.80 1.90
CA GLY A 285 5.31 30.14 2.63
C GLY A 285 5.36 28.62 2.51
N ALA A 286 5.54 28.10 1.30
CA ALA A 286 5.74 26.68 1.05
C ALA A 286 6.90 26.11 1.86
N ALA A 287 8.08 26.73 1.78
CA ALA A 287 9.26 26.29 2.51
C ALA A 287 9.07 26.32 4.03
N LEU A 288 8.36 27.33 4.55
CA LEU A 288 8.03 27.41 5.97
C LEU A 288 7.10 26.28 6.41
N LEU A 289 6.01 26.04 5.66
CA LEU A 289 5.04 24.99 5.97
C LEU A 289 5.63 23.59 5.84
N ASP A 290 6.53 23.36 4.87
CA ASP A 290 7.29 22.12 4.75
C ASP A 290 8.13 21.90 6.02
N ASN A 291 8.90 22.91 6.45
CA ASN A 291 9.70 22.81 7.66
C ASN A 291 8.86 22.54 8.91
N ILE A 292 7.67 23.14 9.04
CA ILE A 292 6.75 22.90 10.16
C ILE A 292 6.25 21.45 10.17
N SER A 293 5.80 20.93 9.02
CA SER A 293 5.31 19.53 8.95
C SER A 293 6.41 18.52 9.27
N ASN A 294 7.63 18.78 8.78
CA ASN A 294 8.82 17.93 8.98
C ASN A 294 9.33 17.88 10.42
N VAL A 295 8.89 18.78 11.30
CA VAL A 295 9.15 18.66 12.75
C VAL A 295 8.59 17.34 13.29
N SER A 296 7.44 16.89 12.77
CA SER A 296 6.90 15.57 13.08
C SER A 296 7.33 14.56 12.01
N THR A 297 7.87 13.41 12.43
CA THR A 297 8.37 12.38 11.50
C THR A 297 7.28 11.73 10.64
N CYS A 298 6.00 11.94 10.99
CA CYS A 298 4.82 11.44 10.29
C CYS A 298 4.10 12.52 9.46
N GLY A 299 4.49 13.79 9.61
CA GLY A 299 3.87 14.93 8.94
C GLY A 299 4.22 15.00 7.45
N PHE A 300 3.40 15.71 6.70
CA PHE A 300 3.70 16.09 5.32
C PHE A 300 2.99 17.39 4.97
N SER A 301 3.48 18.03 3.91
CA SER A 301 2.90 19.22 3.32
C SER A 301 2.16 18.87 2.03
N SER A 302 1.08 19.59 1.73
CA SER A 302 0.28 19.44 0.51
C SER A 302 -0.20 20.80 0.02
N ASN A 303 -0.54 20.92 -1.27
CA ASN A 303 -1.16 22.13 -1.79
C ASN A 303 -2.68 21.98 -1.82
N ALA A 304 -3.41 23.01 -1.38
CA ALA A 304 -4.86 23.02 -1.40
C ALA A 304 -5.42 22.80 -2.81
N ASP A 305 -4.79 23.37 -3.84
CA ASP A 305 -5.25 23.28 -5.24
C ASP A 305 -5.28 21.82 -5.73
N ASP A 306 -4.34 20.99 -5.27
CA ASP A 306 -4.25 19.57 -5.62
C ASP A 306 -5.33 18.72 -4.91
N LEU A 307 -5.88 19.22 -3.81
CA LEU A 307 -6.84 18.52 -2.95
C LEU A 307 -8.30 18.93 -3.23
N MET A 308 -8.55 19.77 -4.23
CA MET A 308 -9.90 20.26 -4.53
C MET A 308 -10.82 19.20 -5.14
N THR A 309 -10.32 18.08 -5.65
CA THR A 309 -11.18 17.02 -6.22
C THR A 309 -11.63 16.02 -5.16
N ALA A 310 -12.77 15.35 -5.38
CA ALA A 310 -13.27 14.34 -4.46
C ALA A 310 -12.30 13.16 -4.23
N PRO A 311 -11.65 12.59 -5.27
CA PRO A 311 -10.68 11.51 -5.06
C PRO A 311 -9.42 11.99 -4.32
N ALA A 312 -8.93 13.19 -4.62
CA ALA A 312 -7.75 13.74 -3.95
C ALA A 312 -8.03 14.05 -2.47
N MET A 313 -9.21 14.61 -2.17
CA MET A 313 -9.64 14.84 -0.79
C MET A 313 -9.83 13.52 -0.03
N ALA A 314 -10.43 12.49 -0.66
CA ALA A 314 -10.51 11.17 -0.07
C ALA A 314 -9.12 10.59 0.22
N ALA A 315 -8.16 10.69 -0.70
CA ALA A 315 -6.80 10.22 -0.48
C ALA A 315 -6.11 10.97 0.68
N PHE A 316 -6.33 12.28 0.82
CA PHE A 316 -5.83 13.05 1.96
C PHE A 316 -6.46 12.57 3.28
N VAL A 317 -7.79 12.43 3.31
CA VAL A 317 -8.51 11.96 4.51
C VAL A 317 -8.09 10.55 4.91
N GLU A 318 -7.97 9.64 3.94
CA GLU A 318 -7.48 8.27 4.17
C GLU A 318 -6.10 8.29 4.80
N LYS A 319 -5.16 9.07 4.22
CA LYS A 319 -3.78 9.11 4.69
C LYS A 319 -3.62 9.75 6.08
N VAL A 320 -4.44 10.74 6.43
CA VAL A 320 -4.32 11.48 7.70
C VAL A 320 -5.13 10.82 8.82
N PHE A 321 -6.33 10.32 8.52
CA PHE A 321 -7.32 9.95 9.55
C PHE A 321 -7.70 8.47 9.60
N LEU A 322 -7.33 7.65 8.61
CA LEU A 322 -7.83 6.28 8.49
C LEU A 322 -6.71 5.23 8.43
N ASP A 323 -6.88 4.17 9.22
CA ASP A 323 -6.14 2.92 9.07
C ASP A 323 -7.03 1.90 8.33
N LYS A 324 -6.52 1.28 7.26
CA LYS A 324 -7.22 0.15 6.61
C LYS A 324 -7.29 -1.02 7.58
N LYS A 325 -8.50 -1.45 7.93
CA LYS A 325 -8.71 -2.71 8.64
C LYS A 325 -8.24 -3.81 7.71
N MET A 326 -7.17 -4.50 8.08
CA MET A 326 -6.79 -5.71 7.37
C MET A 326 -7.87 -6.76 7.63
N VAL A 327 -8.79 -6.90 6.66
CA VAL A 327 -9.63 -8.09 6.58
C VAL A 327 -8.65 -9.23 6.38
N LYS A 328 -8.49 -10.09 7.40
CA LYS A 328 -7.79 -11.37 7.21
C LYS A 328 -8.38 -11.99 5.95
N PRO A 329 -7.58 -12.31 4.93
CA PRO A 329 -8.12 -12.91 3.74
C PRO A 329 -8.88 -14.16 4.19
N VAL A 330 -10.17 -14.20 3.88
CA VAL A 330 -10.93 -15.45 3.95
C VAL A 330 -10.28 -16.32 2.89
N VAL A 331 -9.33 -17.15 3.31
CA VAL A 331 -8.67 -18.12 2.44
C VAL A 331 -9.79 -18.99 1.89
N ALA A 332 -9.99 -18.97 0.57
CA ALA A 332 -10.85 -19.94 -0.09
C ALA A 332 -10.40 -21.33 0.37
N ALA A 333 -11.34 -22.18 0.79
CA ALA A 333 -11.01 -23.52 1.25
C ALA A 333 -10.11 -24.21 0.20
N PRO A 334 -9.03 -24.89 0.63
CA PRO A 334 -8.14 -25.58 -0.31
C PRO A 334 -8.95 -26.60 -1.11
N MET A 335 -8.68 -26.64 -2.42
CA MET A 335 -9.38 -27.52 -3.37
C MET A 335 -8.96 -28.97 -3.11
N ASP A 336 -9.95 -29.87 -3.14
CA ASP A 336 -9.84 -31.33 -3.05
C ASP A 336 -10.71 -31.86 -4.18
N SER A 337 -10.08 -32.22 -5.29
CA SER A 337 -10.73 -32.45 -6.58
C SER A 337 -11.40 -33.81 -6.68
N ASP A 338 -10.83 -34.85 -6.08
CA ASP A 338 -11.36 -36.21 -6.11
C ASP A 338 -12.16 -36.58 -4.84
N GLY A 339 -12.09 -35.73 -3.80
CA GLY A 339 -12.89 -35.83 -2.59
C GLY A 339 -12.45 -36.97 -1.69
N ASP A 340 -11.17 -37.34 -1.74
CA ASP A 340 -10.59 -38.40 -0.90
C ASP A 340 -10.22 -37.92 0.51
N GLY A 341 -10.29 -36.61 0.76
CA GLY A 341 -9.98 -35.95 2.02
C GLY A 341 -8.59 -35.34 2.09
N VAL A 342 -7.80 -35.39 1.02
CA VAL A 342 -6.49 -34.77 0.88
C VAL A 342 -6.55 -33.68 -0.19
N ILE A 343 -6.11 -32.47 0.17
CA ILE A 343 -6.15 -31.33 -0.76
C ILE A 343 -5.21 -31.54 -1.95
N ASP A 344 -5.55 -31.00 -3.12
CA ASP A 344 -4.79 -31.16 -4.38
C ASP A 344 -3.29 -30.83 -4.26
N ALA A 345 -2.96 -29.89 -3.36
CA ALA A 345 -1.57 -29.47 -3.13
C ALA A 345 -0.72 -30.52 -2.37
N LEU A 346 -1.36 -31.46 -1.67
CA LEU A 346 -0.73 -32.52 -0.89
C LEU A 346 -1.00 -33.93 -1.46
N ASP A 347 -1.96 -34.03 -2.37
CA ASP A 347 -2.38 -35.27 -2.99
C ASP A 347 -1.42 -35.71 -4.13
N LYS A 348 -0.96 -36.95 -4.04
CA LYS A 348 -0.08 -37.61 -5.02
C LYS A 348 -0.86 -38.52 -5.96
N CYS A 349 -2.12 -38.79 -5.68
CA CYS A 349 -3.00 -39.73 -6.38
C CYS A 349 -4.34 -39.03 -6.74
N PRO A 350 -4.32 -38.06 -7.68
CA PRO A 350 -5.41 -37.09 -7.96
C PRO A 350 -6.69 -37.64 -8.61
N ASP A 351 -6.91 -38.96 -8.53
CA ASP A 351 -8.05 -39.66 -9.12
C ASP A 351 -8.50 -40.80 -8.19
N THR A 352 -8.34 -40.65 -6.88
CA THR A 352 -8.76 -41.66 -5.92
C THR A 352 -10.29 -41.75 -5.88
N PRO A 353 -10.88 -42.95 -6.08
CA PRO A 353 -12.33 -43.09 -6.02
C PRO A 353 -12.86 -42.71 -4.63
N HIS A 354 -13.87 -41.83 -4.61
CA HIS A 354 -14.50 -41.37 -3.39
C HIS A 354 -14.92 -42.53 -2.46
N GLY A 355 -14.49 -42.47 -1.20
CA GLY A 355 -14.77 -43.48 -0.17
C GLY A 355 -13.73 -44.60 -0.07
N VAL A 356 -12.73 -44.64 -0.94
CA VAL A 356 -11.53 -45.48 -0.74
C VAL A 356 -10.70 -44.87 0.39
N SER A 357 -10.18 -45.71 1.28
CA SER A 357 -9.31 -45.26 2.35
C SER A 357 -7.91 -44.95 1.81
N VAL A 358 -7.42 -43.75 2.12
CA VAL A 358 -6.13 -43.22 1.66
C VAL A 358 -5.16 -42.95 2.80
N ASP A 359 -3.89 -42.86 2.46
CA ASP A 359 -2.85 -42.36 3.36
C ASP A 359 -2.78 -40.82 3.38
N ALA A 360 -1.81 -40.27 4.12
CA ALA A 360 -1.63 -38.82 4.25
C ALA A 360 -1.24 -38.10 2.94
N SER A 361 -1.00 -38.84 1.85
CA SER A 361 -0.69 -38.32 0.53
C SER A 361 -1.77 -38.59 -0.51
N GLY A 362 -2.99 -38.97 -0.09
CA GLY A 362 -4.12 -39.21 -0.98
C GLY A 362 -4.04 -40.53 -1.75
N CYS A 363 -3.06 -41.39 -1.45
CA CYS A 363 -2.90 -42.65 -2.16
C CYS A 363 -3.58 -43.81 -1.43
N PRO A 364 -4.31 -44.70 -2.14
CA PRO A 364 -4.90 -45.90 -1.55
C PRO A 364 -3.86 -46.85 -0.97
N PHE A 365 -4.25 -47.62 0.04
CA PHE A 365 -3.38 -48.63 0.65
C PHE A 365 -3.11 -49.82 -0.31
N ASP A 366 -1.85 -50.27 -0.30
CA ASP A 366 -1.35 -51.49 -0.94
C ASP A 366 -0.57 -52.27 0.14
N SER A 367 -1.26 -53.23 0.77
CA SER A 367 -0.83 -53.90 1.99
C SER A 367 0.32 -54.88 1.75
N ASP A 368 0.34 -55.57 0.62
CA ASP A 368 1.39 -56.55 0.27
C ASP A 368 2.43 -56.02 -0.74
N LYS A 369 2.21 -54.81 -1.27
CA LYS A 369 3.13 -54.05 -2.11
C LYS A 369 3.40 -54.73 -3.44
N ASP A 370 2.41 -55.43 -3.98
CA ASP A 370 2.50 -56.08 -5.28
C ASP A 370 2.19 -55.12 -6.46
N GLY A 371 1.74 -53.90 -6.15
CA GLY A 371 1.40 -52.85 -7.12
C GLY A 371 -0.09 -52.74 -7.42
N VAL A 372 -0.95 -53.55 -6.80
CA VAL A 372 -2.40 -53.48 -6.89
C VAL A 372 -2.98 -53.07 -5.53
N TYR A 373 -3.66 -51.92 -5.49
CA TYR A 373 -4.26 -51.41 -4.26
C TYR A 373 -5.30 -52.37 -3.67
N ASP A 374 -5.40 -52.41 -2.34
CA ASP A 374 -6.22 -53.34 -1.55
C ASP A 374 -7.70 -53.38 -1.99
N TYR A 375 -8.24 -52.24 -2.44
CA TYR A 375 -9.65 -52.15 -2.89
C TYR A 375 -9.90 -52.79 -4.28
N LYS A 376 -8.84 -53.13 -5.02
CA LYS A 376 -8.86 -53.82 -6.32
C LYS A 376 -8.22 -55.21 -6.26
N ASP A 377 -7.42 -55.48 -5.25
CA ASP A 377 -6.71 -56.75 -5.09
C ASP A 377 -7.65 -57.89 -4.67
N GLN A 378 -7.62 -58.99 -5.43
CA GLN A 378 -8.38 -60.21 -5.16
C GLN A 378 -7.52 -61.31 -4.52
N CYS A 379 -6.21 -61.12 -4.47
CA CYS A 379 -5.22 -62.11 -4.07
C CYS A 379 -4.26 -61.53 -3.01
N PRO A 380 -4.78 -61.20 -1.81
CA PRO A 380 -3.99 -60.55 -0.77
C PRO A 380 -2.86 -61.45 -0.26
N GLY A 381 -1.69 -60.85 -0.01
CA GLY A 381 -0.50 -61.52 0.50
C GLY A 381 0.43 -62.03 -0.59
N THR A 382 0.32 -61.48 -1.80
CA THR A 382 1.27 -61.74 -2.88
C THR A 382 2.65 -61.21 -2.49
N PRO A 383 3.73 -62.00 -2.60
CA PRO A 383 5.04 -61.54 -2.17
C PRO A 383 5.61 -60.47 -3.10
N LEU A 384 6.22 -59.44 -2.50
CA LEU A 384 6.93 -58.38 -3.21
C LEU A 384 7.86 -58.90 -4.33
N GLY A 385 7.68 -58.38 -5.54
CA GLY A 385 8.44 -58.77 -6.73
C GLY A 385 7.85 -59.96 -7.50
N ALA A 386 6.72 -60.51 -7.06
CA ALA A 386 5.88 -61.39 -7.86
C ALA A 386 5.35 -60.68 -9.10
N ASN A 387 5.10 -61.45 -10.17
CA ASN A 387 4.48 -60.96 -11.38
C ASN A 387 2.96 -61.11 -11.24
N VAL A 388 2.24 -60.01 -11.05
CA VAL A 388 0.79 -60.02 -10.80
C VAL A 388 0.00 -59.57 -12.02
N ASN A 389 -1.24 -60.05 -12.12
CA ASN A 389 -2.20 -59.51 -13.08
C ASN A 389 -2.92 -58.27 -12.51
N ASP A 390 -3.84 -57.70 -13.27
CA ASP A 390 -4.65 -56.53 -12.86
C ASP A 390 -5.52 -56.76 -11.61
N LEU A 391 -5.57 -58.00 -11.09
CA LEU A 391 -6.33 -58.40 -9.90
C LEU A 391 -5.43 -58.71 -8.70
N GLY A 392 -4.12 -58.41 -8.76
CA GLY A 392 -3.14 -58.69 -7.70
C GLY A 392 -2.75 -60.17 -7.59
N CYS A 393 -3.21 -61.01 -8.51
CA CYS A 393 -2.95 -62.46 -8.44
C CYS A 393 -1.63 -62.80 -9.10
N TRP A 394 -0.75 -63.48 -8.37
CA TRP A 394 0.54 -63.96 -8.88
C TRP A 394 0.35 -64.99 -9.99
N ILE A 395 0.71 -64.59 -11.20
CA ILE A 395 0.62 -65.39 -12.43
C ILE A 395 2.01 -65.66 -13.01
N LEU A 396 2.09 -66.70 -13.85
CA LEU A 396 3.23 -66.92 -14.74
C LEU A 396 2.82 -66.53 -16.16
N ALA A 397 2.97 -65.23 -16.47
CA ALA A 397 2.48 -64.65 -17.71
C ALA A 397 3.16 -65.23 -18.95
N GLU A 398 4.45 -65.56 -18.83
CA GLU A 398 5.30 -66.09 -19.90
C GLU A 398 5.38 -67.63 -19.87
N LEU A 399 4.68 -68.28 -18.94
CA LEU A 399 4.57 -69.74 -18.89
C LEU A 399 3.59 -70.25 -19.95
N LEU A 400 4.12 -70.41 -21.16
CA LEU A 400 3.36 -70.91 -22.30
C LEU A 400 3.45 -72.43 -22.39
N PHE A 401 2.28 -73.08 -22.46
CA PHE A 401 2.15 -74.47 -22.83
C PHE A 401 1.66 -74.60 -24.28
N ASP A 402 2.28 -75.52 -25.03
CA ASP A 402 1.71 -75.93 -26.32
C ASP A 402 0.33 -76.58 -26.13
N TYR A 403 -0.48 -76.54 -27.18
CA TYR A 403 -1.79 -77.18 -27.17
C TYR A 403 -1.66 -78.67 -26.79
N ASN A 404 -2.44 -79.11 -25.80
CA ASN A 404 -2.43 -80.47 -25.27
C ASN A 404 -1.07 -80.94 -24.68
N LYS A 405 -0.19 -80.02 -24.29
CA LYS A 405 1.08 -80.36 -23.62
C LYS A 405 1.20 -79.73 -22.23
N ALA A 406 2.07 -80.34 -21.42
CA ALA A 406 2.49 -79.88 -20.10
C ALA A 406 4.00 -79.60 -20.02
N ASP A 407 4.71 -79.68 -21.16
CA ASP A 407 6.13 -79.35 -21.24
C ASP A 407 6.32 -77.83 -21.10
N ILE A 408 7.20 -77.44 -20.18
CA ILE A 408 7.58 -76.04 -19.96
C ILE A 408 8.55 -75.62 -21.06
N LYS A 409 8.26 -74.52 -21.75
CA LYS A 409 9.15 -74.00 -22.78
C LYS A 409 10.38 -73.33 -22.15
N PRO A 410 11.56 -73.41 -22.82
CA PRO A 410 12.77 -72.75 -22.32
C PRO A 410 12.61 -71.25 -22.06
N THR A 411 11.76 -70.56 -22.82
CA THR A 411 11.44 -69.14 -22.64
C THR A 411 10.81 -68.81 -21.29
N SER A 412 10.20 -69.80 -20.63
CA SER A 412 9.53 -69.63 -19.34
C SER A 412 10.45 -69.89 -18.15
N PHE A 413 11.69 -70.32 -18.38
CA PHE A 413 12.63 -70.66 -17.31
C PHE A 413 13.09 -69.45 -16.50
N ASP A 414 13.26 -68.28 -17.13
CA ASP A 414 13.65 -67.06 -16.41
C ASP A 414 12.57 -66.62 -15.40
N GLU A 415 11.30 -66.69 -15.80
CA GLU A 415 10.17 -66.39 -14.91
C GLU A 415 10.10 -67.40 -13.74
N LEU A 416 10.29 -68.69 -14.02
CA LEU A 416 10.31 -69.73 -12.99
C LEU A 416 11.54 -69.64 -12.07
N ASP A 417 12.67 -69.16 -12.57
CA ASP A 417 13.86 -68.88 -11.76
C ASP A 417 13.63 -67.70 -10.82
N ASN A 418 12.90 -66.67 -11.28
CA ASN A 418 12.47 -65.57 -10.41
C ASN A 418 11.53 -66.07 -9.30
N VAL A 419 10.56 -66.94 -9.63
CA VAL A 419 9.67 -67.58 -8.63
C VAL A 419 10.49 -68.36 -7.60
N ALA A 420 11.43 -69.19 -8.05
CA ALA A 420 12.30 -69.95 -7.16
C ALA A 420 13.12 -69.02 -6.25
N MET A 421 13.58 -67.87 -6.77
CA MET A 421 14.29 -66.86 -6.00
C MET A 421 13.39 -66.25 -4.91
N ILE A 422 12.16 -65.85 -5.24
CA ILE A 422 11.18 -65.31 -4.28
C ILE A 422 10.89 -66.34 -3.18
N LEU A 423 10.68 -67.60 -3.54
CA LEU A 423 10.41 -68.68 -2.58
C LEU A 423 11.60 -68.98 -1.67
N LYS A 424 12.84 -68.84 -2.17
CA LYS A 424 14.04 -68.97 -1.34
C LYS A 424 14.20 -67.79 -0.36
N LYS A 425 13.86 -66.57 -0.79
CA LYS A 425 13.88 -65.37 0.07
C LYS A 425 12.79 -65.41 1.14
N ASN A 426 11.70 -66.15 0.91
CA ASN A 426 10.57 -66.27 1.83
C ASN A 426 10.40 -67.73 2.30
N PRO A 427 11.23 -68.25 3.23
CA PRO A 427 11.26 -69.67 3.57
C PRO A 427 9.98 -70.22 4.19
N ALA A 428 9.17 -69.36 4.83
CA ALA A 428 7.87 -69.72 5.41
C ALA A 428 6.74 -69.81 4.36
N LEU A 429 6.90 -69.17 3.20
CA LEU A 429 5.85 -69.09 2.18
C LEU A 429 5.58 -70.47 1.56
N LYS A 430 4.33 -70.91 1.61
CA LYS A 430 3.85 -72.10 0.91
C LYS A 430 2.97 -71.64 -0.26
N ILE A 431 3.03 -72.36 -1.39
CA ILE A 431 2.30 -72.02 -2.60
C ILE A 431 1.42 -73.18 -3.03
N ASP A 432 0.19 -72.85 -3.41
CA ASP A 432 -0.68 -73.70 -4.20
C ASP A 432 -0.54 -73.36 -5.69
N LEU A 433 -0.01 -74.30 -6.46
CA LEU A 433 0.19 -74.19 -7.89
C LEU A 433 -1.10 -74.63 -8.59
N GLN A 434 -1.87 -73.68 -9.09
CA GLN A 434 -3.19 -73.92 -9.67
C GLN A 434 -3.11 -73.90 -11.19
N GLY A 435 -3.33 -75.06 -11.82
CA GLY A 435 -3.34 -75.18 -13.27
C GLY A 435 -4.70 -74.86 -13.90
N HIS A 436 -4.69 -74.16 -15.04
CA HIS A 436 -5.90 -73.80 -15.79
C HIS A 436 -5.77 -74.13 -17.29
N THR A 437 -6.92 -74.29 -17.94
CA THR A 437 -7.03 -74.53 -19.39
C THR A 437 -8.05 -73.59 -20.02
N ASP A 438 -8.05 -73.55 -21.36
CA ASP A 438 -9.20 -73.03 -22.10
C ASP A 438 -10.33 -74.07 -22.13
N ASN A 439 -11.47 -73.67 -22.68
CA ASN A 439 -12.67 -74.49 -22.77
C ASN A 439 -12.68 -75.50 -23.95
N ILE A 440 -11.54 -75.74 -24.61
CA ILE A 440 -11.48 -76.68 -25.73
C ILE A 440 -11.22 -78.08 -25.18
N GLY A 441 -12.09 -79.04 -25.53
CA GLY A 441 -12.02 -80.43 -25.09
C GLY A 441 -12.89 -80.76 -23.88
N SER A 442 -12.89 -82.02 -23.45
CA SER A 442 -13.79 -82.48 -22.38
C SER A 442 -13.33 -81.99 -20.99
N LYS A 443 -14.28 -81.86 -20.05
CA LYS A 443 -14.01 -81.46 -18.65
C LYS A 443 -12.95 -82.37 -17.99
N ASN A 444 -13.11 -83.69 -18.11
CA ASN A 444 -12.18 -84.67 -17.51
C ASN A 444 -10.78 -84.57 -18.09
N PHE A 445 -10.68 -84.31 -19.40
CA PHE A 445 -9.39 -84.12 -20.06
C PHE A 445 -8.69 -82.84 -19.56
N ASN A 446 -9.41 -81.71 -19.54
CA ASN A 446 -8.88 -80.43 -19.09
C ASN A 446 -8.50 -80.43 -17.60
N MET A 447 -9.22 -81.18 -16.77
CA MET A 447 -8.86 -81.38 -15.36
C MET A 447 -7.52 -82.11 -15.20
N LYS A 448 -7.31 -83.18 -15.97
CA LYS A 448 -6.03 -83.91 -15.96
C LYS A 448 -4.90 -83.06 -16.53
N LEU A 449 -5.16 -82.30 -17.60
CA LEU A 449 -4.16 -81.46 -18.25
C LEU A 449 -3.69 -80.31 -17.34
N SER A 450 -4.62 -79.60 -16.70
CA SER A 450 -4.29 -78.55 -15.74
C SER A 450 -3.44 -79.07 -14.57
N LEU A 451 -3.81 -80.21 -13.98
CA LEU A 451 -3.02 -80.83 -12.89
C LEU A 451 -1.60 -81.23 -13.35
N LYS A 452 -1.46 -81.73 -14.58
CA LYS A 452 -0.14 -82.03 -15.15
C LYS A 452 0.73 -80.78 -15.30
N ARG A 453 0.13 -79.64 -15.66
CA ARG A 453 0.84 -78.36 -15.81
C ARG A 453 1.35 -77.83 -14.47
N SER A 454 0.50 -77.82 -13.44
CA SER A 454 0.95 -77.42 -12.09
C SER A 454 2.02 -78.38 -11.54
N ALA A 455 1.91 -79.69 -11.79
CA ALA A 455 2.94 -80.66 -11.43
C ALA A 455 4.27 -80.45 -12.17
N ALA A 456 4.24 -80.04 -13.44
CA ALA A 456 5.46 -79.69 -14.18
C ALA A 456 6.17 -78.48 -13.56
N VAL A 457 5.41 -77.44 -13.20
CA VAL A 457 5.95 -76.25 -12.50
C VAL A 457 6.55 -76.65 -11.16
N LYS A 458 5.85 -77.46 -10.36
CA LYS A 458 6.38 -77.99 -9.10
C LYS A 458 7.72 -78.69 -9.29
N THR A 459 7.81 -79.58 -10.28
CA THR A 459 9.02 -80.34 -10.57
C THR A 459 10.19 -79.41 -10.90
N TYR A 460 9.93 -78.36 -11.69
CA TYR A 460 10.94 -77.36 -12.01
C TYR A 460 11.41 -76.59 -10.76
N LEU A 461 10.49 -76.07 -9.95
CA LEU A 461 10.84 -75.31 -8.74
C LEU A 461 11.62 -76.16 -7.72
N VAL A 462 11.27 -77.44 -7.57
CA VAL A 462 12.02 -78.40 -6.74
C VAL A 462 13.43 -78.60 -7.28
N SER A 463 13.60 -78.71 -8.61
CA SER A 463 14.93 -78.83 -9.23
C SER A 463 15.81 -77.59 -8.98
N LYS A 464 15.19 -76.42 -8.76
CA LYS A 464 15.86 -75.19 -8.38
C LYS A 464 16.10 -75.07 -6.87
N GLY A 465 15.74 -76.06 -6.07
CA GLY A 465 16.01 -76.14 -4.63
C GLY A 465 14.89 -75.60 -3.74
N VAL A 466 13.66 -75.46 -4.24
CA VAL A 466 12.49 -75.19 -3.39
C VAL A 466 12.01 -76.49 -2.74
N PRO A 467 11.84 -76.57 -1.41
CA PRO A 467 11.33 -77.78 -0.76
C PRO A 467 9.94 -78.19 -1.27
N SER A 468 9.77 -79.48 -1.61
CA SER A 468 8.56 -80.02 -2.25
C SER A 468 7.30 -79.88 -1.37
N GLU A 469 7.48 -79.94 -0.06
CA GLU A 469 6.47 -79.78 0.99
C GLU A 469 5.89 -78.36 1.06
N ARG A 470 6.58 -77.37 0.47
CA ARG A 470 6.07 -75.99 0.35
C ARG A 470 5.20 -75.77 -0.88
N LEU A 471 5.11 -76.77 -1.77
CA LEU A 471 4.43 -76.65 -3.05
C LEU A 471 3.27 -77.65 -3.12
N LYS A 472 2.04 -77.15 -3.09
CA LYS A 472 0.83 -77.92 -3.39
C LYS A 472 0.50 -77.74 -4.88
N THR A 473 -0.16 -78.72 -5.50
CA THR A 473 -0.56 -78.66 -6.91
C THR A 473 -2.02 -79.01 -7.05
N GLU A 474 -2.77 -78.17 -7.73
CA GLU A 474 -4.17 -78.40 -8.07
C GLU A 474 -4.42 -78.15 -9.56
N GLY A 475 -5.52 -78.69 -10.07
CA GLY A 475 -5.96 -78.49 -11.45
C GLY A 475 -7.43 -78.13 -11.48
N PHE A 476 -7.77 -77.04 -12.20
CA PHE A 476 -9.13 -76.50 -12.28
C PHE A 476 -9.77 -76.65 -13.67
N GLY A 477 -9.03 -77.16 -14.65
CA GLY A 477 -9.44 -77.16 -16.05
C GLY A 477 -9.87 -75.75 -16.49
N PHE A 478 -11.04 -75.63 -17.10
CA PHE A 478 -11.62 -74.37 -17.56
C PHE A 478 -12.66 -73.75 -16.61
N SER A 479 -12.72 -74.21 -15.35
CA SER A 479 -13.76 -73.75 -14.41
C SER A 479 -13.55 -72.34 -13.86
N ARG A 480 -12.33 -71.79 -13.97
CA ARG A 480 -11.94 -70.45 -13.49
C ARG A 480 -11.23 -69.65 -14.59
N PRO A 481 -11.95 -69.17 -15.63
CA PRO A 481 -11.37 -68.36 -16.68
C PRO A 481 -11.10 -66.92 -16.18
N VAL A 482 -9.99 -66.34 -16.62
CA VAL A 482 -9.63 -64.91 -16.39
C VAL A 482 -9.95 -64.03 -17.59
N ASP A 483 -10.25 -64.63 -18.75
CA ASP A 483 -10.68 -63.91 -19.94
C ASP A 483 -11.71 -64.77 -20.73
N THR A 484 -12.35 -64.16 -21.71
CA THR A 484 -13.32 -64.81 -22.58
C THR A 484 -12.70 -65.98 -23.35
N ASN A 485 -13.37 -67.13 -23.33
CA ASN A 485 -12.97 -68.27 -24.17
C ASN A 485 -13.38 -68.11 -25.65
N LYS A 486 -14.06 -67.01 -25.99
CA LYS A 486 -14.54 -66.74 -27.36
C LYS A 486 -13.38 -66.40 -28.31
N THR A 487 -12.38 -65.66 -27.84
CA THR A 487 -11.23 -65.21 -28.65
C THR A 487 -10.02 -66.13 -28.47
N LYS A 488 -9.09 -66.11 -29.43
CA LYS A 488 -7.85 -66.91 -29.35
C LYS A 488 -6.95 -66.39 -28.23
N GLU A 489 -6.94 -65.08 -28.07
CA GLU A 489 -6.17 -64.31 -27.10
C GLU A 489 -6.67 -64.60 -25.68
N GLY A 490 -7.99 -64.54 -25.45
CA GLY A 490 -8.58 -64.86 -24.15
C GLY A 490 -8.39 -66.33 -23.76
N ARG A 491 -8.49 -67.26 -24.73
CA ARG A 491 -8.10 -68.67 -24.49
C ARG A 491 -6.63 -68.82 -24.13
N ALA A 492 -5.74 -68.05 -24.75
CA ALA A 492 -4.32 -68.09 -24.40
C ALA A 492 -4.08 -67.67 -22.95
N LYS A 493 -4.71 -66.58 -22.49
CA LYS A 493 -4.66 -66.15 -21.09
C LYS A 493 -5.25 -67.20 -20.13
N ASN A 494 -6.30 -67.92 -20.54
CA ASN A 494 -6.88 -68.98 -19.69
C ASN A 494 -5.96 -70.21 -19.52
N ARG A 495 -5.03 -70.47 -20.44
CA ARG A 495 -4.05 -71.57 -20.34
C ARG A 495 -2.84 -71.14 -19.51
N ARG A 496 -3.00 -71.11 -18.19
CA ARG A 496 -2.00 -70.56 -17.25
C ARG A 496 -1.79 -71.45 -16.02
N VAL A 497 -0.79 -71.08 -15.22
CA VAL A 497 -0.65 -71.55 -13.83
C VAL A 497 -0.62 -70.30 -12.93
N GLU A 498 -1.47 -70.31 -11.90
CA GLU A 498 -1.50 -69.31 -10.83
C GLU A 498 -0.75 -69.83 -9.61
N LEU A 499 -0.11 -68.94 -8.86
CA LEU A 499 0.61 -69.24 -7.64
C LEU A 499 -0.13 -68.59 -6.48
N LEU A 500 -0.88 -69.37 -5.71
CA LEU A 500 -1.63 -68.83 -4.58
C LEU A 500 -0.84 -69.05 -3.28
N PRO A 501 -0.42 -67.98 -2.57
CA PRO A 501 0.08 -68.08 -1.21
C PRO A 501 -0.89 -68.84 -0.29
N ILE A 502 -0.39 -69.84 0.41
CA ILE A 502 -1.15 -70.56 1.45
C ILE A 502 -0.68 -70.01 2.79
N GLN A 503 -1.61 -69.40 3.53
CA GLN A 503 -1.38 -68.91 4.90
C GLN A 503 -1.22 -70.06 5.90
#